data_AF-A0A9D1I7K1-F1
#
_entry.id   AF-A0A9D1I7K1-F1
#
_cell.length_a   1.000
_cell.length_b   1.000
_cell.length_c   1.000
_cell.angle_alpha   90.00
_cell.angle_beta   90.00
_cell.angle_gamma   90.00
#
_symmetry.space_group_name_H-M   'P 1'
#
loop_
_entity.id
_entity.type
_entity.pdbx_description
1 polymer ?
#
loop_
_entity_poly.entity_id
_entity_poly.type
_entity_poly.pdbx_seq_one_letter_code
_entity_poly.pdbx_strand_id
1 'polypeptide(L)'
;MQNTYARKAGKIRKRAAAFLIAALLAGTAGCGENPAPGQGVPSASAEASAAPVSGAAPTAVSTPTPPPDPTPTPVPDFDPPVLTGVVNRQFYVGEGISYLKGVTAVDAVDGEVEVTVDRSKVDPKTPGEYEVTYTARDKAGNETSMTAVITLSEVKITEEQLDEAADQVLAEIITEEMTMEEKAWEIYKYVNTHVRYWDSSDKKDWRAEAYRGITEGWGDCFTYFSVSQILLTKIGAEILPVERVGGVSRHYWHIINLGGGWYHFDACIHIPKFVSFMRTDAELDAFAATQRPGYNYYTYDKTKYPEVSTVPFEWDRSSME
;
A
#
# COMPACT_ATOMS: atom_id res chain seq x y z
N MET A 1 8.26 -57.84 -15.63
CA MET A 1 7.33 -57.69 -14.49
C MET A 1 6.75 -56.30 -14.57
N GLN A 2 5.46 -56.23 -14.90
CA GLN A 2 4.70 -54.98 -15.03
C GLN A 2 4.30 -54.50 -13.63
N ASN A 3 4.45 -53.21 -13.34
CA ASN A 3 3.66 -52.57 -12.29
C ASN A 3 3.22 -51.18 -12.76
N THR A 4 1.98 -51.14 -13.23
CA THR A 4 1.19 -49.98 -13.58
C THR A 4 0.65 -49.33 -12.31
N TYR A 5 0.86 -48.01 -12.14
CA TYR A 5 -0.01 -47.20 -11.29
C TYR A 5 -0.48 -45.98 -12.08
N ALA A 6 -1.80 -45.88 -12.22
CA ALA A 6 -2.51 -44.81 -12.87
C ALA A 6 -3.48 -44.17 -11.88
N ARG A 7 -3.64 -42.84 -12.03
CA ARG A 7 -4.73 -41.95 -11.59
C ARG A 7 -4.74 -41.48 -10.12
N LYS A 8 -4.62 -40.15 -9.96
CA LYS A 8 -5.80 -39.25 -9.96
C LYS A 8 -5.40 -37.79 -10.17
N ALA A 9 -5.83 -37.22 -11.30
CA ALA A 9 -5.85 -35.79 -11.53
C ALA A 9 -6.95 -35.15 -10.66
N GLY A 10 -6.55 -34.37 -9.65
CA GLY A 10 -7.44 -33.49 -8.90
C GLY A 10 -7.56 -32.14 -9.62
N LYS A 11 -8.78 -31.75 -9.98
CA LYS A 11 -9.11 -30.41 -10.51
C LYS A 11 -8.77 -29.35 -9.45
N ILE A 12 -7.68 -28.63 -9.62
CA ILE A 12 -7.38 -27.43 -8.84
C ILE A 12 -8.28 -26.30 -9.37
N ARG A 13 -9.23 -25.87 -8.54
CA ARG A 13 -10.05 -24.69 -8.81
C ARG A 13 -9.18 -23.45 -8.60
N LYS A 14 -8.94 -22.69 -9.67
CA LYS A 14 -8.38 -21.34 -9.59
C LYS A 14 -9.27 -20.48 -8.67
N ARG A 15 -8.74 -20.07 -7.52
CA ARG A 15 -9.26 -18.92 -6.77
C ARG A 15 -8.31 -17.78 -7.04
N ALA A 16 -8.80 -16.74 -7.72
CA ALA A 16 -8.15 -15.44 -7.72
C ALA A 16 -8.39 -14.84 -6.33
N ALA A 17 -7.34 -14.69 -5.53
CA ALA A 17 -7.39 -13.92 -4.30
C ALA A 17 -7.13 -12.46 -4.66
N ALA A 18 -8.14 -11.62 -4.47
CA ALA A 18 -7.99 -10.17 -4.49
C ALA A 18 -7.41 -9.74 -3.14
N PHE A 19 -6.26 -9.08 -3.16
CA PHE A 19 -5.65 -8.48 -1.98
C PHE A 19 -6.47 -7.26 -1.54
N LEU A 20 -7.06 -7.34 -0.35
CA LEU A 20 -7.65 -6.20 0.37
C LEU A 20 -7.34 -6.39 1.85
N ILE A 21 -6.18 -5.88 2.29
CA ILE A 21 -5.86 -5.77 3.71
C ILE A 21 -6.65 -4.59 4.26
N ALA A 22 -7.80 -4.87 4.87
CA ALA A 22 -8.59 -3.90 5.60
C ALA A 22 -8.10 -3.83 7.04
N ALA A 23 -7.50 -2.69 7.43
CA ALA A 23 -7.21 -2.39 8.82
C ALA A 23 -8.51 -2.14 9.59
N LEU A 24 -8.92 -3.09 10.43
CA LEU A 24 -10.03 -2.92 11.37
C LEU A 24 -9.53 -2.24 12.66
N LEU A 25 -10.00 -1.01 12.91
CA LEU A 25 -9.99 -0.41 14.24
C LEU A 25 -11.36 -0.67 14.90
N ALA A 26 -11.36 -1.49 15.94
CA ALA A 26 -12.51 -1.71 16.81
C ALA A 26 -12.60 -0.58 17.85
N GLY A 27 -13.75 0.06 17.94
CA GLY A 27 -14.10 1.02 18.98
C GLY A 27 -15.61 1.06 19.16
N THR A 28 -16.16 0.15 19.96
CA THR A 28 -17.56 0.16 20.39
C THR A 28 -17.72 0.97 21.67
N ALA A 29 -18.41 2.10 21.59
CA ALA A 29 -19.07 2.73 22.73
C ALA A 29 -20.46 3.20 22.27
N GLY A 30 -21.50 2.48 22.69
CA GLY A 30 -22.89 2.84 22.46
C GLY A 30 -23.62 3.00 23.80
N CYS A 31 -24.08 4.23 24.08
CA CYS A 31 -25.01 4.57 25.15
C CYS A 31 -26.13 5.45 24.57
N GLY A 32 -27.39 5.00 24.75
CA GLY A 32 -28.67 5.76 24.81
C GLY A 32 -29.03 6.73 23.67
N GLU A 33 -30.28 7.02 23.29
CA GLU A 33 -31.63 6.60 23.66
C GLU A 33 -32.58 7.14 22.55
N ASN A 34 -33.73 6.48 22.35
CA ASN A 34 -34.85 6.80 21.43
C ASN A 34 -35.59 8.13 21.79
N PRO A 35 -36.70 8.60 21.14
CA PRO A 35 -37.54 8.02 20.06
C PRO A 35 -37.99 8.99 18.93
N ALA A 36 -38.63 8.40 17.90
CA ALA A 36 -39.45 9.09 16.90
C ALA A 36 -40.92 9.27 17.34
N PRO A 37 -41.65 10.20 16.71
CA PRO A 37 -43.04 9.97 16.27
C PRO A 37 -43.17 10.33 14.77
N GLY A 38 -44.13 9.90 13.96
CA GLY A 38 -45.46 9.34 14.12
C GLY A 38 -46.17 9.59 12.78
N GLN A 39 -47.09 8.70 12.40
CA GLN A 39 -47.63 8.50 11.05
C GLN A 39 -48.60 9.59 10.54
N GLY A 40 -48.82 9.63 9.21
CA GLY A 40 -50.09 10.16 8.64
C GLY A 40 -50.02 10.67 7.19
N VAL A 41 -50.22 9.79 6.21
CA VAL A 41 -50.70 10.09 4.83
C VAL A 41 -52.26 10.17 4.91
N PRO A 42 -53.08 10.67 3.94
CA PRO A 42 -52.77 10.85 2.53
C PRO A 42 -53.48 11.98 1.73
N SER A 43 -53.16 12.01 0.42
CA SER A 43 -54.06 12.26 -0.71
C SER A 43 -54.31 13.70 -1.17
N ALA A 44 -53.84 14.02 -2.38
CA ALA A 44 -54.74 14.37 -3.50
C ALA A 44 -53.97 14.47 -4.83
N SER A 45 -54.39 13.65 -5.78
CA SER A 45 -54.16 13.80 -7.22
C SER A 45 -55.20 14.76 -7.81
N ALA A 46 -54.79 15.68 -8.68
CA ALA A 46 -55.70 16.31 -9.63
C ALA A 46 -54.95 16.82 -10.86
N GLU A 47 -55.21 16.20 -12.02
CA GLU A 47 -54.93 16.75 -13.34
C GLU A 47 -56.25 17.09 -14.06
N ALA A 48 -56.22 18.28 -14.67
CA ALA A 48 -56.76 18.65 -15.98
C ALA A 48 -58.27 18.91 -16.22
N SER A 49 -58.47 20.10 -16.80
CA SER A 49 -59.29 20.43 -17.98
C SER A 49 -60.77 20.81 -17.81
N ALA A 50 -61.08 22.10 -18.02
CA ALA A 50 -61.80 22.60 -19.22
C ALA A 50 -62.21 24.09 -19.08
N ALA A 51 -62.14 24.84 -20.18
CA ALA A 51 -62.48 26.26 -20.36
C ALA A 51 -63.98 26.46 -20.73
N PRO A 52 -64.44 27.63 -21.26
CA PRO A 52 -64.47 29.01 -20.73
C PRO A 52 -65.88 29.66 -20.88
N VAL A 53 -66.23 30.75 -20.15
CA VAL A 53 -67.17 31.78 -20.67
C VAL A 53 -66.99 33.17 -20.04
N SER A 54 -66.92 34.16 -20.93
CA SER A 54 -67.07 35.63 -20.87
C SER A 54 -67.81 36.30 -19.70
N GLY A 55 -67.27 37.43 -19.20
CA GLY A 55 -67.99 38.41 -18.40
C GLY A 55 -67.12 39.61 -17.96
N ALA A 56 -67.40 40.77 -18.56
CA ALA A 56 -66.96 42.15 -18.29
C ALA A 56 -66.07 42.50 -17.07
N ALA A 57 -65.03 43.31 -17.33
CA ALA A 57 -64.10 43.89 -16.38
C ALA A 57 -64.72 44.99 -15.48
N PRO A 58 -64.34 45.05 -14.18
CA PRO A 58 -64.26 46.29 -13.43
C PRO A 58 -62.80 46.72 -13.25
N THR A 59 -62.57 48.02 -13.36
CA THR A 59 -61.29 48.73 -13.13
C THR A 59 -60.68 48.40 -11.78
N ALA A 60 -59.44 47.88 -11.77
CA ALA A 60 -58.64 47.69 -10.57
C ALA A 60 -58.13 49.04 -10.04
N VAL A 61 -58.37 49.30 -8.75
CA VAL A 61 -57.69 50.35 -7.99
C VAL A 61 -56.30 49.83 -7.64
N SER A 62 -55.26 50.41 -8.22
CA SER A 62 -53.87 50.09 -7.88
C SER A 62 -53.53 50.66 -6.51
N THR A 63 -53.40 49.81 -5.49
CA THR A 63 -52.75 50.18 -4.23
C THR A 63 -51.24 50.21 -4.44
N PRO A 64 -50.52 51.27 -4.02
CA PRO A 64 -49.07 51.31 -4.14
C PRO A 64 -48.43 50.24 -3.23
N THR A 65 -47.49 49.47 -3.79
CA THR A 65 -46.65 48.52 -3.04
C THR A 65 -45.88 49.27 -1.95
N PRO A 66 -45.86 48.78 -0.69
CA PRO A 66 -45.04 49.39 0.35
C PRO A 66 -43.55 49.34 -0.05
N PRO A 67 -42.75 50.36 0.30
CA PRO A 67 -41.32 50.35 0.01
C PRO A 67 -40.66 49.13 0.67
N PRO A 68 -39.62 48.53 0.05
CA PRO A 68 -38.89 47.44 0.67
C PRO A 68 -38.34 47.90 2.03
N ASP A 69 -38.52 47.06 3.05
CA ASP A 69 -37.98 47.27 4.39
C ASP A 69 -36.46 47.53 4.28
N PRO A 70 -35.88 48.53 4.98
CA PRO A 70 -34.45 48.76 4.91
C PRO A 70 -33.73 47.48 5.37
N THR A 71 -32.89 46.94 4.49
CA THR A 71 -32.00 45.83 4.81
C THR A 71 -31.28 46.16 6.12
N PRO A 72 -31.36 45.33 7.17
CA PRO A 72 -30.70 45.63 8.43
C PRO A 72 -29.20 45.82 8.18
N THR A 73 -28.66 46.93 8.65
CA THR A 73 -27.23 47.21 8.57
C THR A 73 -26.49 46.09 9.30
N PRO A 74 -25.49 45.42 8.68
CA PRO A 74 -24.76 44.36 9.34
C PRO A 74 -24.10 44.91 10.60
N VAL A 75 -24.25 44.19 11.72
CA VAL A 75 -23.58 44.50 12.98
C VAL A 75 -22.06 44.42 12.73
N PRO A 76 -21.28 45.44 13.07
CA PRO A 76 -19.83 45.38 12.90
C PRO A 76 -19.25 44.29 13.80
N ASP A 77 -18.41 43.46 13.19
CA ASP A 77 -17.75 42.32 13.82
C ASP A 77 -16.28 42.65 14.11
N PHE A 78 -15.82 42.29 15.31
CA PHE A 78 -14.47 42.56 15.82
C PHE A 78 -13.84 41.34 16.49
N ASP A 79 -14.57 40.23 16.62
CA ASP A 79 -14.09 39.03 17.31
C ASP A 79 -13.43 38.09 16.29
N PRO A 80 -12.26 37.50 16.58
CA PRO A 80 -11.61 36.58 15.66
C PRO A 80 -12.22 35.16 15.73
N PRO A 81 -12.12 34.37 14.64
CA PRO A 81 -12.56 32.97 14.64
C PRO A 81 -11.84 32.13 15.69
N VAL A 82 -12.54 31.14 16.26
CA VAL A 82 -11.96 30.16 17.19
C VAL A 82 -11.51 28.92 16.43
N LEU A 83 -10.19 28.69 16.37
CA LEU A 83 -9.58 27.48 15.82
C LEU A 83 -9.64 26.30 16.79
N THR A 84 -10.00 25.12 16.30
CA THR A 84 -10.02 23.86 17.07
C THR A 84 -9.40 22.70 16.29
N GLY A 85 -8.92 21.68 17.01
CA GLY A 85 -8.33 20.47 16.40
C GLY A 85 -6.87 20.60 15.93
N VAL A 86 -6.24 21.74 16.19
CA VAL A 86 -4.81 21.96 15.96
C VAL A 86 -4.01 21.22 17.03
N VAL A 87 -3.38 20.12 16.63
CA VAL A 87 -2.58 19.24 17.50
C VAL A 87 -1.33 18.79 16.77
N ASN A 88 -0.28 18.46 17.53
CA ASN A 88 0.91 17.82 16.98
C ASN A 88 0.57 16.45 16.39
N ARG A 89 1.24 16.08 15.30
CA ARG A 89 0.98 14.82 14.58
C ARG A 89 2.27 14.18 14.14
N GLN A 90 2.25 12.85 14.05
CA GLN A 90 3.36 12.06 13.52
C GLN A 90 2.94 11.38 12.22
N PHE A 91 3.85 11.34 11.26
CA PHE A 91 3.72 10.64 9.98
C PHE A 91 5.05 9.98 9.62
N TYR A 92 5.02 9.07 8.65
CA TYR A 92 6.23 8.52 8.07
C TYR A 92 6.63 9.23 6.77
N VAL A 93 7.93 9.26 6.51
CA VAL A 93 8.48 9.77 5.24
C VAL A 93 7.85 9.00 4.07
N GLY A 94 7.30 9.74 3.11
CA GLY A 94 6.60 9.17 1.95
C GLY A 94 5.09 8.97 2.10
N GLU A 95 4.52 9.14 3.31
CA GLU A 95 3.07 9.09 3.50
C GLU A 95 2.34 10.35 3.00
N GLY A 96 1.09 10.19 2.59
CA GLY A 96 0.20 11.31 2.27
C GLY A 96 -0.27 12.04 3.53
N ILE A 97 0.20 13.27 3.75
CA ILE A 97 -0.12 14.06 4.95
C ILE A 97 -1.38 14.92 4.72
N SER A 98 -2.43 14.67 5.51
CA SER A 98 -3.66 15.47 5.54
C SER A 98 -3.66 16.46 6.70
N TYR A 99 -3.06 17.63 6.49
CA TYR A 99 -2.90 18.69 7.51
C TYR A 99 -4.23 19.21 8.07
N LEU A 100 -5.26 19.39 7.23
CA LEU A 100 -6.55 19.96 7.64
C LEU A 100 -7.51 18.94 8.27
N LYS A 101 -7.16 17.65 8.30
CA LYS A 101 -8.07 16.60 8.79
C LYS A 101 -8.40 16.86 10.26
N GLY A 102 -9.66 17.19 10.57
CA GLY A 102 -10.12 17.45 11.94
C GLY A 102 -9.74 18.81 12.50
N VAL A 103 -9.25 19.74 11.67
CA VAL A 103 -9.04 21.15 12.05
C VAL A 103 -10.25 21.95 11.56
N THR A 104 -10.85 22.77 12.43
CA THR A 104 -12.01 23.61 12.08
C THR A 104 -11.87 25.00 12.71
N ALA A 105 -12.55 25.99 12.14
CA ALA A 105 -12.69 27.32 12.73
C ALA A 105 -14.15 27.76 12.74
N VAL A 106 -14.59 28.37 13.84
CA VAL A 106 -15.94 28.92 13.98
C VAL A 106 -15.86 30.34 14.50
N ASP A 107 -16.55 31.25 13.84
CA ASP A 107 -16.79 32.62 14.27
C ASP A 107 -18.25 32.82 14.71
N ALA A 108 -18.48 33.79 15.62
CA ALA A 108 -19.79 34.06 16.19
C ALA A 108 -20.78 34.69 15.19
N VAL A 109 -20.30 35.44 14.21
CA VAL A 109 -21.10 36.16 13.20
C VAL A 109 -21.11 35.41 11.87
N ASP A 110 -19.96 34.91 11.43
CA ASP A 110 -19.79 34.25 10.14
C ASP A 110 -20.07 32.73 10.16
N GLY A 111 -20.09 32.10 11.33
CA GLY A 111 -20.26 30.66 11.46
C GLY A 111 -18.98 29.90 11.13
N GLU A 112 -19.05 28.86 10.28
CA GLU A 112 -17.85 28.12 9.89
C GLU A 112 -16.93 28.97 8.99
N VAL A 113 -15.66 29.05 9.36
CA VAL A 113 -14.62 29.81 8.66
C VAL A 113 -13.60 28.85 8.05
N GLU A 114 -13.13 29.17 6.84
CA GLU A 114 -12.10 28.38 6.17
C GLU A 114 -10.77 28.44 6.92
N VAL A 115 -10.10 27.28 7.04
CA VAL A 115 -8.77 27.18 7.65
C VAL A 115 -7.73 26.95 6.57
N THR A 116 -6.70 27.79 6.58
CA THR A 116 -5.51 27.64 5.74
C THR A 116 -4.35 27.08 6.56
N VAL A 117 -3.38 26.43 5.89
CA VAL A 117 -2.19 25.88 6.55
C VAL A 117 -0.93 26.23 5.78
N ASP A 118 0.02 26.89 6.46
CA ASP A 118 1.38 27.08 5.97
C ASP A 118 2.23 25.86 6.34
N ARG A 119 2.69 25.16 5.31
CA ARG A 119 3.56 23.98 5.38
C ARG A 119 4.89 24.18 4.66
N SER A 120 5.26 25.43 4.35
CA SER A 120 6.45 25.77 3.56
C SER A 120 7.76 25.22 4.15
N LYS A 121 7.79 25.02 5.48
CA LYS A 121 8.93 24.45 6.20
C LYS A 121 9.00 22.91 6.14
N VAL A 122 7.91 22.23 5.78
CA VAL A 122 7.85 20.76 5.83
C VAL A 122 8.56 20.17 4.62
N ASP A 123 9.63 19.41 4.87
CA ASP A 123 10.25 18.55 3.86
C ASP A 123 9.73 17.11 4.02
N PRO A 124 8.79 16.64 3.18
CA PRO A 124 8.19 15.32 3.34
C PRO A 124 9.16 14.16 3.06
N LYS A 125 10.36 14.44 2.57
CA LYS A 125 11.38 13.43 2.23
C LYS A 125 12.41 13.23 3.33
N THR A 126 12.43 14.09 4.33
CA THR A 126 13.46 14.10 5.36
C THR A 126 12.79 13.84 6.72
N PRO A 127 13.30 12.89 7.51
CA PRO A 127 12.86 12.72 8.89
C PRO A 127 13.21 13.98 9.71
N GLY A 128 12.29 14.43 10.55
CA GLY A 128 12.47 15.63 11.35
C GLY A 128 11.17 16.16 11.96
N GLU A 129 11.29 17.20 12.76
CA GLU A 129 10.15 17.94 13.30
C GLU A 129 9.96 19.24 12.52
N TYR A 130 8.75 19.45 12.02
CA TYR A 130 8.40 20.57 11.17
C TYR A 130 7.23 21.34 11.76
N GLU A 131 7.44 22.63 12.01
CA GLU A 131 6.35 23.51 12.44
C GLU A 131 5.46 23.88 11.25
N VAL A 132 4.15 23.75 11.44
CA VAL A 132 3.11 24.23 10.53
C VAL A 132 2.23 25.24 11.25
N THR A 133 1.71 26.22 10.51
CA THR A 133 0.84 27.27 11.05
C THR A 133 -0.53 27.17 10.41
N TYR A 134 -1.58 27.07 11.23
CA TYR A 134 -2.98 27.12 10.80
C TYR A 134 -3.52 28.52 11.04
N THR A 135 -4.22 29.07 10.05
CA THR A 135 -4.76 30.42 10.08
C THR A 135 -6.20 30.43 9.59
N ALA A 136 -7.08 31.09 10.34
CA ALA A 136 -8.47 31.33 9.97
C ALA A 136 -8.77 32.83 10.04
N ARG A 137 -9.43 33.35 9.00
CA ARG A 137 -9.76 34.77 8.85
C ARG A 137 -11.21 34.91 8.43
N ASP A 138 -11.97 35.70 9.19
CA ASP A 138 -13.38 35.99 8.90
C ASP A 138 -13.56 37.04 7.79
N LYS A 139 -14.80 37.41 7.48
CA LYS A 139 -15.11 38.41 6.44
C LYS A 139 -14.82 39.85 6.89
N ALA A 140 -14.81 40.12 8.19
CA ALA A 140 -14.48 41.43 8.77
C ALA A 140 -12.95 41.69 8.82
N GLY A 141 -12.16 40.64 8.62
CA GLY A 141 -10.70 40.66 8.60
C GLY A 141 -10.04 40.29 9.93
N ASN A 142 -10.79 39.86 10.95
CA ASN A 142 -10.19 39.37 12.19
C ASN A 142 -9.59 37.97 11.94
N GLU A 143 -8.51 37.66 12.64
CA GLU A 143 -7.69 36.47 12.36
C GLU A 143 -7.23 35.78 13.65
N THR A 144 -7.22 34.46 13.62
CA THR A 144 -6.55 33.61 14.62
C THR A 144 -5.53 32.71 13.92
N SER A 145 -4.38 32.52 14.56
CA SER A 145 -3.35 31.58 14.12
C SER A 145 -2.88 30.66 15.25
N MET A 146 -2.61 29.40 14.93
CA MET A 146 -2.05 28.40 15.85
C MET A 146 -0.98 27.57 15.15
N THR A 147 0.07 27.19 15.89
CA THR A 147 1.12 26.31 15.38
C THR A 147 0.92 24.86 15.84
N ALA A 148 1.39 23.92 15.04
CA ALA A 148 1.54 22.52 15.42
C ALA A 148 2.87 21.98 14.89
N VAL A 149 3.38 20.95 15.56
CA VAL A 149 4.57 20.21 15.12
C VAL A 149 4.14 18.95 14.38
N ILE A 150 4.68 18.78 13.17
CA ILE A 150 4.58 17.59 12.35
C ILE A 150 5.90 16.84 12.47
N THR A 151 5.87 15.67 13.09
CA THR A 151 7.04 14.80 13.23
C THR A 151 7.04 13.78 12.09
N LEU A 152 8.06 13.83 11.23
CA LEU A 152 8.33 12.82 10.21
C LEU A 152 9.39 11.86 10.72
N SER A 153 9.08 10.57 10.66
CA SER A 153 10.00 9.50 11.04
C SER A 153 10.26 8.57 9.86
N GLU A 154 11.42 7.93 9.83
CA GLU A 154 11.64 6.80 8.93
C GLU A 154 10.73 5.65 9.37
N VAL A 155 10.19 4.91 8.40
CA VAL A 155 9.55 3.62 8.70
C VAL A 155 10.66 2.67 9.17
N LYS A 156 10.75 2.45 10.48
CA LYS A 156 11.54 1.34 11.02
C LYS A 156 10.63 0.13 11.11
N ILE A 157 10.76 -0.78 10.16
CA ILE A 157 10.11 -2.08 10.24
C ILE A 157 10.75 -2.84 11.40
N THR A 158 9.95 -3.22 12.38
CA THR A 158 10.37 -4.10 13.46
C THR A 158 10.53 -5.54 12.94
N GLU A 159 11.39 -6.33 13.58
CA GLU A 159 11.52 -7.75 13.21
C GLU A 159 10.18 -8.50 13.35
N GLU A 160 9.37 -8.13 14.36
CA GLU A 160 8.02 -8.68 14.57
C GLU A 160 7.08 -8.40 13.39
N GLN A 161 7.06 -7.17 12.86
CA GLN A 161 6.22 -6.83 11.70
C GLN A 161 6.63 -7.58 10.44
N LEU A 162 7.95 -7.72 10.22
CA LEU A 162 8.45 -8.50 9.10
C LEU A 162 8.11 -9.99 9.27
N ASP A 163 8.27 -10.52 10.48
CA ASP A 163 7.96 -11.91 10.79
C ASP A 163 6.48 -12.22 10.59
N GLU A 164 5.58 -11.37 11.07
CA GLU A 164 4.14 -11.53 10.91
C GLU A 164 3.75 -11.50 9.42
N ALA A 165 4.28 -10.54 8.65
CA ALA A 165 4.02 -10.46 7.21
C ALA A 165 4.51 -11.71 6.47
N ALA A 166 5.68 -12.23 6.84
CA ALA A 166 6.22 -13.44 6.24
C ALA A 166 5.44 -14.71 6.67
N ASP A 167 4.99 -14.80 7.92
CA ASP A 167 4.14 -15.90 8.41
C ASP A 167 2.80 -15.96 7.68
N GLN A 168 2.18 -14.81 7.43
CA GLN A 168 0.93 -14.73 6.67
C GLN A 168 1.11 -15.25 5.24
N VAL A 169 2.22 -14.89 4.58
CA VAL A 169 2.55 -15.41 3.24
C VAL A 169 2.73 -16.92 3.29
N LEU A 170 3.57 -17.43 4.19
CA LEU A 170 3.86 -18.87 4.29
C LEU A 170 2.59 -19.68 4.58
N ALA A 171 1.71 -19.21 5.46
CA ALA A 171 0.44 -19.84 5.75
C ALA A 171 -0.48 -19.96 4.52
N GLU A 172 -0.33 -19.08 3.52
CA GLU A 172 -1.09 -19.13 2.28
C GLU A 172 -0.47 -20.10 1.26
N ILE A 173 0.86 -20.11 1.14
CA ILE A 173 1.54 -20.78 0.02
C ILE A 173 2.06 -22.20 0.33
N ILE A 174 2.25 -22.55 1.60
CA ILE A 174 2.79 -23.86 2.00
C ILE A 174 1.93 -24.56 3.06
N THR A 175 2.23 -25.85 3.26
CA THR A 175 1.61 -26.69 4.32
C THR A 175 2.70 -27.44 5.08
N GLU A 176 2.38 -27.96 6.27
CA GLU A 176 3.36 -28.66 7.11
C GLU A 176 3.89 -29.93 6.44
N GLU A 177 3.06 -30.63 5.68
CA GLU A 177 3.33 -31.90 5.03
C GLU A 177 4.25 -31.79 3.80
N MET A 178 4.43 -30.58 3.26
CA MET A 178 5.33 -30.35 2.13
C MET A 178 6.79 -30.61 2.51
N THR A 179 7.54 -31.18 1.57
CA THR A 179 8.99 -31.30 1.70
C THR A 179 9.66 -29.93 1.69
N MET A 180 10.94 -29.88 2.09
CA MET A 180 11.70 -28.63 2.07
C MET A 180 11.82 -28.05 0.64
N GLU A 181 12.00 -28.93 -0.35
CA GLU A 181 12.06 -28.60 -1.77
C GLU A 181 10.72 -28.06 -2.28
N GLU A 182 9.60 -28.67 -1.90
CA GLU A 182 8.26 -28.19 -2.25
C GLU A 182 8.00 -26.80 -1.64
N LYS A 183 8.35 -26.60 -0.36
CA LYS A 183 8.22 -25.30 0.31
C LYS A 183 9.06 -24.22 -0.39
N ALA A 184 10.32 -24.51 -0.69
CA ALA A 184 11.21 -23.58 -1.40
C ALA A 184 10.68 -23.27 -2.81
N TRP A 185 10.05 -24.23 -3.48
CA TRP A 185 9.45 -24.02 -4.80
C TRP A 185 8.20 -23.13 -4.76
N GLU A 186 7.32 -23.31 -3.77
CA GLU A 186 6.17 -22.41 -3.58
C GLU A 186 6.63 -20.99 -3.26
N ILE A 187 7.68 -20.83 -2.44
CA ILE A 187 8.31 -19.53 -2.18
C ILE A 187 8.87 -18.93 -3.48
N TYR A 188 9.59 -19.71 -4.28
CA TYR A 188 10.12 -19.24 -5.56
C TYR A 188 9.03 -18.66 -6.46
N LYS A 189 7.93 -19.40 -6.62
CA LYS A 189 6.78 -18.97 -7.43
C LYS A 189 6.12 -17.72 -6.86
N TYR A 190 5.91 -17.69 -5.54
CA TYR A 190 5.34 -16.53 -4.87
C TYR A 190 6.18 -15.29 -5.15
N VAL A 191 7.47 -15.33 -4.84
CA VAL A 191 8.35 -14.16 -5.01
C VAL A 191 8.44 -13.71 -6.46
N ASN A 192 8.60 -14.66 -7.40
CA ASN A 192 8.72 -14.35 -8.82
C ASN A 192 7.45 -13.73 -9.44
N THR A 193 6.27 -14.07 -8.90
CA THR A 193 4.98 -13.61 -9.47
C THR A 193 4.34 -12.46 -8.69
N HIS A 194 4.60 -12.37 -7.39
CA HIS A 194 4.10 -11.32 -6.51
C HIS A 194 4.89 -10.03 -6.68
N VAL A 195 6.21 -10.11 -6.67
CA VAL A 195 7.07 -8.94 -6.83
C VAL A 195 7.12 -8.58 -8.31
N ARG A 196 6.69 -7.36 -8.65
CA ARG A 196 6.79 -6.80 -10.00
C ARG A 196 8.09 -6.02 -10.14
N TYR A 197 8.85 -6.29 -11.20
CA TYR A 197 10.11 -5.57 -11.41
C TYR A 197 9.88 -4.08 -11.68
N TRP A 198 10.46 -3.24 -10.84
CA TRP A 198 10.46 -1.78 -10.89
C TRP A 198 11.83 -1.30 -10.44
N ASP A 199 12.54 -0.54 -11.27
CA ASP A 199 13.98 -0.23 -11.15
C ASP A 199 14.33 0.73 -9.99
N SER A 200 13.92 0.38 -8.76
CA SER A 200 14.17 1.13 -7.54
C SER A 200 13.92 0.25 -6.29
N SER A 201 14.87 0.28 -5.37
CA SER A 201 14.76 -0.23 -4.00
C SER A 201 15.73 0.51 -3.08
N ASP A 202 15.41 0.58 -1.78
CA ASP A 202 16.38 1.03 -0.78
C ASP A 202 17.27 -0.15 -0.35
N LYS A 203 18.54 -0.11 -0.77
CA LYS A 203 19.51 -1.19 -0.53
C LYS A 203 20.22 -1.10 0.83
N LYS A 204 19.80 -0.19 1.72
CA LYS A 204 20.40 0.01 3.04
C LYS A 204 19.95 -1.02 4.07
N ASP A 205 18.70 -1.49 3.97
CA ASP A 205 18.11 -2.43 4.91
C ASP A 205 17.24 -3.46 4.18
N TRP A 206 17.73 -4.71 4.13
CA TRP A 206 17.01 -5.80 3.48
C TRP A 206 15.70 -6.15 4.21
N ARG A 207 15.57 -5.89 5.52
CA ARG A 207 14.34 -6.20 6.27
C ARG A 207 13.21 -5.27 5.89
N ALA A 208 13.49 -3.97 5.86
CA ALA A 208 12.53 -2.96 5.41
C ALA A 208 12.11 -3.23 3.96
N GLU A 209 13.08 -3.59 3.10
CA GLU A 209 12.81 -3.92 1.71
C GLU A 209 12.03 -5.23 1.54
N ALA A 210 12.28 -6.25 2.36
CA ALA A 210 11.49 -7.49 2.37
C ALA A 210 10.02 -7.20 2.73
N TYR A 211 9.79 -6.41 3.79
CA TYR A 211 8.44 -6.02 4.19
C TYR A 211 7.72 -5.24 3.10
N ARG A 212 8.40 -4.29 2.46
CA ARG A 212 7.89 -3.54 1.30
C ARG A 212 7.57 -4.47 0.14
N GLY A 213 8.45 -5.41 -0.18
CA GLY A 213 8.24 -6.40 -1.23
C GLY A 213 7.02 -7.30 -0.98
N ILE A 214 6.80 -7.70 0.28
CA ILE A 214 5.62 -8.48 0.68
C ILE A 214 4.34 -7.63 0.59
N THR A 215 4.35 -6.41 1.11
CA THR A 215 3.13 -5.59 1.27
C THR A 215 2.73 -4.82 0.02
N GLU A 216 3.71 -4.32 -0.74
CA GLU A 216 3.47 -3.49 -1.93
C GLU A 216 3.59 -4.28 -3.24
N GLY A 217 4.42 -5.33 -3.29
CA GLY A 217 4.52 -6.22 -4.45
C GLY A 217 5.29 -5.65 -5.64
N TRP A 218 6.24 -4.72 -5.45
CA TRP A 218 7.09 -4.21 -6.53
C TRP A 218 8.46 -3.74 -6.04
N GLY A 219 9.47 -3.87 -6.91
CA GLY A 219 10.85 -3.47 -6.63
C GLY A 219 11.84 -4.12 -7.59
N ASP A 220 13.13 -4.11 -7.25
CA ASP A 220 14.20 -4.61 -8.12
C ASP A 220 14.83 -5.91 -7.59
N CYS A 221 15.95 -6.37 -8.17
CA CYS A 221 16.64 -7.59 -7.76
C CYS A 221 16.88 -7.70 -6.24
N PHE A 222 17.11 -6.58 -5.54
CA PHE A 222 17.31 -6.58 -4.09
C PHE A 222 16.00 -6.84 -3.34
N THR A 223 14.86 -6.44 -3.90
CA THR A 223 13.52 -6.77 -3.37
C THR A 223 13.23 -8.27 -3.48
N TYR A 224 13.44 -8.88 -4.66
CA TYR A 224 13.26 -10.33 -4.83
C TYR A 224 14.17 -11.11 -3.89
N PHE A 225 15.42 -10.67 -3.78
CA PHE A 225 16.39 -11.21 -2.82
C PHE A 225 15.87 -11.08 -1.38
N SER A 226 15.45 -9.90 -0.95
CA SER A 226 15.04 -9.63 0.44
C SER A 226 13.79 -10.42 0.85
N VAL A 227 12.79 -10.53 -0.03
CA VAL A 227 11.60 -11.35 0.22
C VAL A 227 11.95 -12.84 0.27
N SER A 228 12.82 -13.30 -0.63
CA SER A 228 13.30 -14.70 -0.60
C SER A 228 14.07 -15.00 0.69
N GLN A 229 14.92 -14.07 1.13
CA GLN A 229 15.74 -14.21 2.33
C GLN A 229 14.88 -14.51 3.57
N ILE A 230 13.83 -13.72 3.83
CA ILE A 230 12.97 -13.95 5.00
C ILE A 230 12.17 -15.25 4.87
N LEU A 231 11.55 -15.52 3.71
CA LEU A 231 10.70 -16.69 3.54
C LEU A 231 11.49 -18.00 3.62
N LEU A 232 12.69 -18.05 3.02
CA LEU A 232 13.57 -19.21 3.08
C LEU A 232 14.12 -19.44 4.50
N THR A 233 14.47 -18.36 5.21
CA THR A 233 14.91 -18.45 6.62
C THR A 233 13.83 -19.08 7.48
N LYS A 234 12.56 -18.67 7.31
CA LYS A 234 11.44 -19.13 8.13
C LYS A 234 11.05 -20.59 7.91
N ILE A 235 11.29 -21.14 6.71
CA ILE A 235 11.14 -22.59 6.49
C ILE A 235 12.35 -23.41 6.97
N GLY A 236 13.41 -22.76 7.46
CA GLY A 236 14.62 -23.40 7.98
C GLY A 236 15.62 -23.83 6.91
N ALA A 237 15.58 -23.22 5.72
CA ALA A 237 16.57 -23.50 4.69
C ALA A 237 17.94 -22.94 5.09
N GLU A 238 19.02 -23.66 4.78
CA GLU A 238 20.37 -23.11 4.86
C GLU A 238 20.56 -22.17 3.68
N ILE A 239 20.83 -20.88 3.95
CA ILE A 239 20.95 -19.85 2.92
C ILE A 239 22.24 -19.06 3.06
N LEU A 240 22.85 -18.76 1.92
CA LEU A 240 24.02 -17.91 1.80
C LEU A 240 23.74 -16.80 0.78
N PRO A 241 23.72 -15.53 1.20
CA PRO A 241 23.47 -14.42 0.31
C PRO A 241 24.67 -14.21 -0.63
N VAL A 242 24.38 -13.95 -1.90
CA VAL A 242 25.39 -13.72 -2.94
C VAL A 242 25.21 -12.36 -3.56
N GLU A 243 26.32 -11.63 -3.70
CA GLU A 243 26.38 -10.38 -4.45
C GLU A 243 27.28 -10.56 -5.67
N ARG A 244 26.82 -10.07 -6.83
CA ARG A 244 27.58 -10.07 -8.08
C ARG A 244 28.94 -9.38 -7.92
N VAL A 245 29.98 -10.00 -8.48
CA VAL A 245 31.32 -9.43 -8.60
C VAL A 245 31.55 -8.91 -10.02
N GLY A 246 31.83 -7.61 -10.13
CA GLY A 246 32.04 -6.94 -11.42
C GLY A 246 30.73 -6.69 -12.20
N GLY A 247 30.87 -6.35 -13.49
CA GLY A 247 29.74 -5.96 -14.34
C GLY A 247 29.29 -4.51 -14.15
N VAL A 248 28.18 -4.16 -14.78
CA VAL A 248 27.65 -2.78 -14.84
C VAL A 248 26.56 -2.47 -13.80
N SER A 249 26.05 -3.49 -13.10
CA SER A 249 25.00 -3.38 -12.09
C SER A 249 25.26 -4.31 -10.92
N ARG A 250 24.74 -3.95 -9.74
CA ARG A 250 24.65 -4.88 -8.61
C ARG A 250 23.54 -5.88 -8.88
N HIS A 251 23.70 -7.12 -8.41
CA HIS A 251 22.70 -8.18 -8.47
C HIS A 251 22.87 -9.08 -7.26
N TYR A 252 21.75 -9.57 -6.73
CA TYR A 252 21.71 -10.36 -5.50
C TYR A 252 20.86 -11.59 -5.70
N TRP A 253 21.34 -12.71 -5.15
CA TRP A 253 20.62 -13.98 -5.13
C TRP A 253 21.12 -14.81 -3.95
N HIS A 254 20.70 -16.07 -3.86
CA HIS A 254 21.12 -16.97 -2.80
C HIS A 254 21.79 -18.22 -3.36
N ILE A 255 22.71 -18.76 -2.59
CA ILE A 255 23.09 -20.18 -2.66
C ILE A 255 22.44 -20.85 -1.47
N ILE A 256 21.61 -21.86 -1.70
CA ILE A 256 20.81 -22.52 -0.66
C ILE A 256 21.10 -24.02 -0.63
N ASN A 257 20.92 -24.61 0.55
CA ASN A 257 20.99 -26.04 0.77
C ASN A 257 19.71 -26.50 1.48
N LEU A 258 19.00 -27.42 0.82
CA LEU A 258 17.74 -27.99 1.31
C LEU A 258 17.94 -29.40 1.91
N GLY A 259 19.20 -29.84 2.06
CA GLY A 259 19.60 -31.16 2.56
C GLY A 259 20.31 -32.02 1.51
N GLY A 260 20.20 -31.67 0.23
CA GLY A 260 20.78 -32.41 -0.91
C GLY A 260 22.04 -31.78 -1.52
N GLY A 261 22.60 -30.73 -0.91
CA GLY A 261 23.75 -29.97 -1.42
C GLY A 261 23.40 -28.52 -1.75
N TRP A 262 24.43 -27.76 -2.13
CA TRP A 262 24.31 -26.32 -2.39
C TRP A 262 23.95 -26.03 -3.85
N TYR A 263 22.95 -25.19 -4.05
CA TYR A 263 22.47 -24.78 -5.37
C TYR A 263 22.11 -23.29 -5.39
N HIS A 264 22.12 -22.69 -6.57
CA HIS A 264 21.67 -21.32 -6.77
C HIS A 264 20.15 -21.21 -6.72
N PHE A 265 19.68 -20.17 -6.06
CA PHE A 265 18.28 -19.76 -5.98
C PHE A 265 18.18 -18.25 -6.28
N ASP A 266 17.56 -17.93 -7.41
CA ASP A 266 17.26 -16.56 -7.81
C ASP A 266 15.81 -16.44 -8.31
N ALA A 267 14.95 -15.90 -7.45
CA ALA A 267 13.54 -15.67 -7.78
C ALA A 267 13.33 -14.40 -8.63
N CYS A 268 14.36 -13.60 -8.90
CA CYS A 268 14.26 -12.44 -9.78
C CYS A 268 13.82 -12.86 -11.18
N ILE A 269 13.05 -12.00 -11.85
CA ILE A 269 12.71 -12.24 -13.25
C ILE A 269 13.94 -12.06 -14.16
N HIS A 270 14.04 -12.89 -15.19
CA HIS A 270 15.16 -12.89 -16.14
C HIS A 270 14.67 -12.63 -17.57
N ILE A 271 15.49 -11.96 -18.38
CA ILE A 271 15.25 -11.73 -19.81
C ILE A 271 16.52 -12.11 -20.59
N PRO A 272 16.48 -13.10 -21.50
CA PRO A 272 15.39 -14.05 -21.74
C PRO A 272 14.98 -14.81 -20.48
N LYS A 273 13.74 -15.34 -20.50
CA LYS A 273 13.15 -16.06 -19.37
C LYS A 273 14.01 -17.26 -19.00
N PHE A 274 14.27 -17.40 -17.70
CA PHE A 274 15.08 -18.47 -17.13
C PHE A 274 14.57 -18.75 -15.72
N VAL A 275 14.33 -20.00 -15.38
CA VAL A 275 13.90 -20.39 -14.03
C VAL A 275 15.14 -20.79 -13.24
N SER A 276 15.61 -19.89 -12.37
CA SER A 276 16.81 -20.04 -11.56
C SER A 276 16.52 -20.64 -10.18
N PHE A 277 15.69 -21.70 -10.15
CA PHE A 277 15.41 -22.48 -8.95
C PHE A 277 16.34 -23.69 -8.87
N MET A 278 17.14 -23.76 -7.80
CA MET A 278 18.05 -24.88 -7.51
C MET A 278 18.93 -25.23 -8.71
N ARG A 279 19.77 -24.29 -9.15
CA ARG A 279 20.64 -24.46 -10.32
C ARG A 279 22.10 -24.66 -9.93
N THR A 280 22.85 -25.35 -10.79
CA THR A 280 24.30 -25.51 -10.68
C THR A 280 25.04 -24.30 -11.25
N ASP A 281 26.31 -24.17 -10.90
CA ASP A 281 27.22 -23.19 -11.54
C ASP A 281 27.20 -23.30 -13.07
N ALA A 282 27.26 -24.54 -13.60
CA ALA A 282 27.32 -24.78 -15.04
C ALA A 282 26.05 -24.31 -15.78
N GLU A 283 24.87 -24.45 -15.15
CA GLU A 283 23.61 -23.95 -15.73
C GLU A 283 23.54 -22.42 -15.72
N LEU A 284 24.01 -21.78 -14.64
CA LEU A 284 24.08 -20.32 -14.55
C LEU A 284 25.09 -19.74 -15.52
N ASP A 285 26.26 -20.38 -15.68
CA ASP A 285 27.28 -20.00 -16.65
C ASP A 285 26.75 -20.14 -18.08
N ALA A 286 26.02 -21.23 -18.38
CA ALA A 286 25.39 -21.43 -19.68
C ALA A 286 24.35 -20.35 -19.98
N PHE A 287 23.51 -19.99 -18.99
CA PHE A 287 22.57 -18.88 -19.13
C PHE A 287 23.30 -17.53 -19.30
N ALA A 288 24.31 -17.25 -18.48
CA ALA A 288 25.10 -16.02 -18.54
C ALA A 288 25.80 -15.85 -19.89
N ALA A 289 26.23 -16.93 -20.53
CA ALA A 289 26.82 -16.92 -21.87
C ALA A 289 25.84 -16.50 -22.99
N THR A 290 24.52 -16.58 -22.75
CA THR A 290 23.49 -16.06 -23.67
C THR A 290 23.28 -14.54 -23.52
N GLN A 291 23.80 -13.96 -22.44
CA GLN A 291 23.67 -12.53 -22.14
C GLN A 291 24.72 -11.70 -22.85
N ARG A 292 24.54 -10.37 -22.84
CA ARG A 292 25.52 -9.45 -23.44
C ARG A 292 26.89 -9.61 -22.77
N PRO A 293 27.99 -9.71 -23.55
CA PRO A 293 29.34 -9.78 -22.99
C PRO A 293 29.62 -8.63 -22.00
N GLY A 294 30.29 -8.95 -20.89
CA GLY A 294 30.66 -7.97 -19.85
C GLY A 294 29.57 -7.68 -18.79
N TYR A 295 28.38 -8.29 -18.88
CA TYR A 295 27.34 -8.13 -17.85
C TYR A 295 27.63 -8.90 -16.56
N ASN A 296 28.50 -9.91 -16.61
CA ASN A 296 28.90 -10.73 -15.46
C ASN A 296 27.69 -11.27 -14.67
N TYR A 297 26.68 -11.77 -15.39
CA TYR A 297 25.31 -11.94 -14.87
C TYR A 297 25.24 -12.69 -13.53
N TYR A 298 25.98 -13.80 -13.44
CA TYR A 298 26.08 -14.66 -12.25
C TYR A 298 27.51 -14.80 -11.73
N THR A 299 28.39 -13.84 -12.01
CA THR A 299 29.77 -13.90 -11.52
C THR A 299 29.81 -13.58 -10.03
N TYR A 300 30.40 -14.46 -9.23
CA TYR A 300 30.57 -14.28 -7.79
C TYR A 300 31.90 -14.87 -7.31
N ASP A 301 32.31 -14.50 -6.10
CA ASP A 301 33.55 -14.97 -5.48
C ASP A 301 33.35 -16.34 -4.83
N LYS A 302 33.62 -17.41 -5.60
CA LYS A 302 33.44 -18.81 -5.17
C LYS A 302 34.24 -19.18 -3.92
N THR A 303 35.30 -18.43 -3.58
CA THR A 303 36.12 -18.73 -2.39
C THR A 303 35.39 -18.47 -1.07
N LYS A 304 34.28 -17.72 -1.11
CA LYS A 304 33.46 -17.38 0.06
C LYS A 304 32.33 -18.36 0.32
N TYR A 305 32.11 -19.33 -0.57
CA TYR A 305 30.95 -20.21 -0.54
C TYR A 305 31.39 -21.67 -0.50
N PRO A 306 30.56 -22.56 0.06
CA PRO A 306 30.74 -23.99 -0.11
C PRO A 306 30.65 -24.37 -1.59
N GLU A 307 31.20 -25.54 -1.93
CA GLU A 307 31.14 -26.07 -3.28
C GLU A 307 29.68 -26.29 -3.69
N VAL A 308 29.25 -25.59 -4.75
CA VAL A 308 27.95 -25.77 -5.38
C VAL A 308 27.94 -27.13 -6.09
N SER A 309 26.82 -27.83 -6.02
CA SER A 309 26.66 -29.13 -6.66
C SER A 309 26.95 -29.05 -8.16
N THR A 310 27.63 -30.07 -8.66
CA THR A 310 27.88 -30.26 -10.11
C THR A 310 26.82 -31.16 -10.76
N VAL A 311 25.96 -31.79 -9.96
CA VAL A 311 24.86 -32.64 -10.44
C VAL A 311 23.60 -31.77 -10.52
N PRO A 312 22.93 -31.66 -11.69
CA PRO A 312 21.69 -30.91 -11.82
C PRO A 312 20.63 -31.37 -10.82
N PHE A 313 19.92 -30.41 -10.24
CA PHE A 313 18.81 -30.71 -9.35
C PHE A 313 17.57 -31.07 -10.15
N GLU A 314 17.15 -32.33 -10.05
CA GLU A 314 15.97 -32.89 -10.71
C GLU A 314 14.69 -32.29 -10.12
N TRP A 315 14.06 -31.38 -10.87
CA TRP A 315 12.83 -30.71 -10.46
C TRP A 315 12.02 -30.25 -11.68
N ASP A 316 10.70 -30.44 -11.62
CA ASP A 316 9.79 -29.96 -12.67
C ASP A 316 9.55 -28.46 -12.53
N ARG A 317 10.14 -27.70 -13.47
CA ARG A 317 10.07 -26.23 -13.51
C ARG A 317 9.07 -25.73 -14.56
N SER A 318 8.36 -26.63 -15.25
CA SER A 318 7.51 -26.31 -16.42
C SER A 318 6.40 -25.30 -16.14
N SER A 319 5.91 -25.22 -14.89
CA SER A 319 4.89 -24.23 -14.50
C SER A 319 5.39 -22.78 -14.53
N MET A 320 6.72 -22.58 -14.54
CA MET A 320 7.37 -21.28 -14.53
C MET A 320 8.27 -21.04 -15.74
N GLU A 321 8.54 -22.03 -16.60
CA GLU A 321 9.26 -21.89 -17.88
C GLU A 321 8.37 -21.29 -18.98
#